data_AF-A0A941VNZ8-F1
#
_entry.id   AF-A0A941VNZ8-F1
#
_cell.length_a   1.000
_cell.length_b   1.000
_cell.length_c   1.000
_cell.angle_alpha   90.00
_cell.angle_beta   90.00
_cell.angle_gamma   90.00
#
_symmetry.space_group_name_H-M   'P 1'
#
loop_
_entity.id
_entity.type
_entity.pdbx_description
1 polymer ?
#
loop_
_entity_poly.entity_id
_entity_poly.type
_entity_poly.pdbx_seq_one_letter_code
_entity_poly.pdbx_strand_id
1 'polypeptide(L)'
;MPKDNMILYCGDTALREAASYLAGVMAHSSLTFDYLASDQRFNDDFLFRAYRGIILSDYPAINFTPGQMEKLKERVHQGMGFLMIGGWASFTGANREYTGTVFGELLPVIMQEHDDRVNSWQPCLIEKKKDHVIVDALPFDRFSPSVGGFNRFQTKPGAETILTVRQIGVSRKEGKPVFSPSFDSDPLLVVSNFGLGRVGAFASDVAPHWVGGLVDWGDSRISVCAEGANPREVGNWYAAFFERLIRWVIKE
;
A
#
# COMPACT_ATOMS: atom_id res chain seq x y z
N MET A 1 2.51 24.93 -16.56
CA MET A 1 3.51 24.77 -15.48
C MET A 1 3.77 23.27 -15.33
N PRO A 2 5.03 22.82 -15.20
CA PRO A 2 5.28 21.42 -14.85
C PRO A 2 4.56 21.16 -13.53
N LYS A 3 3.76 20.09 -13.44
CA LYS A 3 3.08 19.72 -12.20
C LYS A 3 4.17 19.16 -11.28
N ASP A 4 4.70 19.99 -10.38
CA ASP A 4 5.87 19.70 -9.54
C ASP A 4 5.69 18.55 -8.52
N ASN A 5 4.48 17.96 -8.44
CA ASN A 5 4.09 16.89 -7.52
C ASN A 5 3.54 15.64 -8.24
N MET A 6 4.13 15.26 -9.38
CA MET A 6 3.64 14.11 -10.14
C MET A 6 4.11 12.79 -9.52
N ILE A 7 3.17 11.88 -9.30
CA ILE A 7 3.38 10.50 -8.85
C ILE A 7 3.27 9.56 -10.06
N LEU A 8 4.02 8.47 -10.08
CA LEU A 8 3.76 7.36 -10.99
C LEU A 8 3.04 6.24 -10.24
N TYR A 9 1.80 5.93 -10.61
CA TYR A 9 1.02 4.87 -10.01
C TYR A 9 0.90 3.68 -10.97
N CYS A 10 1.45 2.53 -10.57
CA CYS A 10 1.45 1.32 -11.37
C CYS A 10 0.60 0.23 -10.71
N GLY A 11 -0.31 -0.36 -11.48
CA GLY A 11 -1.00 -1.61 -11.17
C GLY A 11 -2.49 -1.46 -10.84
N ASP A 12 -2.98 -2.31 -9.93
CA ASP A 12 -4.39 -2.48 -9.57
C ASP A 12 -5.32 -2.67 -10.79
N THR A 13 -4.91 -3.55 -11.70
CA THR A 13 -5.61 -3.97 -12.93
C THR A 13 -5.76 -2.85 -13.96
N ALA A 14 -6.70 -1.92 -13.77
CA ALA A 14 -7.01 -0.85 -14.69
C ALA A 14 -7.66 0.34 -13.96
N LEU A 15 -7.53 1.55 -14.53
CA LEU A 15 -8.02 2.80 -13.93
C LEU A 15 -9.54 2.81 -13.68
N ARG A 16 -10.31 2.03 -14.45
CA ARG A 16 -11.77 1.86 -14.27
C ARG A 16 -12.13 0.72 -13.30
N GLU A 17 -11.15 0.01 -12.78
CA GLU A 17 -11.33 -1.20 -11.95
C GLU A 17 -10.78 -0.96 -10.55
N ALA A 18 -9.87 -1.80 -10.04
CA ALA A 18 -9.31 -1.67 -8.70
C ALA A 18 -8.49 -0.37 -8.53
N ALA A 19 -7.77 0.07 -9.57
CA ALA A 19 -6.97 1.29 -9.48
C ALA A 19 -7.80 2.57 -9.25
N SER A 20 -9.09 2.55 -9.58
CA SER A 20 -9.99 3.69 -9.35
C SER A 20 -10.08 4.14 -7.89
N TYR A 21 -9.84 3.23 -6.92
CA TYR A 21 -9.90 3.54 -5.49
C TYR A 21 -8.80 4.53 -5.11
N LEU A 22 -7.53 4.14 -5.28
CA LEU A 22 -6.40 5.01 -4.93
C LEU A 22 -6.27 6.21 -5.88
N ALA A 23 -6.54 6.02 -7.18
CA ALA A 23 -6.58 7.12 -8.15
C ALA A 23 -7.60 8.19 -7.72
N GLY A 24 -8.80 7.76 -7.31
CA GLY A 24 -9.82 8.65 -6.77
C GLY A 24 -9.35 9.40 -5.53
N VAL A 25 -8.75 8.71 -4.55
CA VAL A 25 -8.20 9.33 -3.33
C VAL A 25 -7.13 10.37 -3.67
N MET A 26 -6.20 10.05 -4.57
CA MET A 26 -5.19 11.00 -5.02
C MET A 26 -5.82 12.23 -5.68
N ALA A 27 -6.76 12.05 -6.59
CA ALA A 27 -7.45 13.16 -7.26
C ALA A 27 -8.24 14.04 -6.27
N HIS A 28 -8.96 13.43 -5.33
CA HIS A 28 -9.67 14.13 -4.25
C HIS A 28 -8.72 14.97 -3.38
N SER A 29 -7.50 14.46 -3.17
CA SER A 29 -6.45 15.11 -2.38
C SER A 29 -5.60 16.09 -3.19
N SER A 30 -6.00 16.43 -4.43
CA SER A 30 -5.22 17.28 -5.35
C SER A 30 -3.81 16.75 -5.66
N LEU A 31 -3.57 15.45 -5.48
CA LEU A 31 -2.34 14.78 -5.87
C LEU A 31 -2.42 14.41 -7.35
N THR A 32 -1.39 14.78 -8.11
CA THR A 32 -1.32 14.53 -9.55
C THR A 32 -0.54 13.26 -9.84
N PHE A 33 -1.00 12.45 -10.79
CA PHE A 33 -0.35 11.20 -11.11
C PHE A 33 -0.43 10.88 -12.60
N ASP A 34 0.58 10.14 -13.07
CA ASP A 34 0.48 9.28 -14.24
C ASP A 34 0.09 7.87 -13.80
N TYR A 35 -0.62 7.14 -14.65
CA TYR A 35 -1.09 5.79 -14.37
C TYR A 35 -0.57 4.78 -15.40
N LEU A 36 -0.22 3.59 -14.92
CA LEU A 36 0.18 2.44 -15.74
C LEU A 36 -0.58 1.19 -15.25
N ALA A 37 -1.32 0.55 -16.15
CA ALA A 37 -2.16 -0.63 -15.82
C ALA A 37 -1.33 -1.90 -15.59
N SER A 38 -1.88 -2.89 -14.87
CA SER A 38 -1.16 -4.13 -14.54
C SER A 38 -0.81 -5.01 -15.75
N ASP A 39 -1.51 -4.84 -16.87
CA ASP A 39 -1.25 -5.57 -18.13
C ASP A 39 -0.24 -4.85 -19.04
N GLN A 40 0.19 -3.64 -18.67
CA GLN A 40 1.14 -2.84 -19.43
C GLN A 40 2.57 -3.04 -18.94
N ARG A 41 3.51 -3.13 -19.88
CA ARG A 41 4.95 -3.16 -19.58
C ARG A 41 5.44 -1.78 -19.17
N PHE A 42 6.43 -1.76 -18.28
CA PHE A 42 7.04 -0.51 -17.87
C PHE A 42 7.81 0.11 -19.04
N ASN A 43 7.49 1.37 -19.37
CA ASN A 43 8.14 2.13 -20.42
C ASN A 43 9.31 2.95 -19.84
N ASP A 44 10.47 2.91 -20.51
CA ASP A 44 11.64 3.69 -20.14
C ASP A 44 11.41 5.21 -20.15
N ASP A 45 10.40 5.71 -20.88
CA ASP A 45 10.00 7.13 -20.86
C ASP A 45 9.71 7.65 -19.44
N PHE A 46 9.19 6.78 -18.56
CA PHE A 46 8.94 7.12 -17.16
C PHE A 46 10.21 7.41 -16.37
N LEU A 47 11.34 6.81 -16.76
CA LEU A 47 12.62 7.00 -16.10
C LEU A 47 13.20 8.41 -16.32
N PHE A 48 12.80 9.08 -17.40
CA PHE A 48 13.25 10.43 -17.73
C PHE A 48 12.35 11.54 -17.14
N ARG A 49 11.19 11.18 -16.59
CA ARG A 49 10.26 12.13 -15.96
C ARG A 49 10.62 12.38 -14.50
N ALA A 50 10.49 13.62 -14.04
CA ALA A 50 10.80 14.03 -12.67
C ALA A 50 9.67 13.73 -11.67
N TYR A 51 9.34 12.44 -11.47
CA TYR A 51 8.40 12.01 -10.43
C TYR A 51 8.93 12.27 -9.02
N ARG A 52 8.03 12.73 -8.13
CA ARG A 52 8.30 12.85 -6.68
C ARG A 52 8.24 11.50 -5.98
N GLY A 53 7.43 10.57 -6.49
CA GLY A 53 7.37 9.22 -5.97
C GLY A 53 6.73 8.25 -6.95
N ILE A 54 6.92 6.97 -6.67
CA ILE A 54 6.29 5.86 -7.38
C ILE A 54 5.50 4.99 -6.38
N ILE A 55 4.31 4.57 -6.80
CA ILE A 55 3.45 3.64 -6.07
C ILE A 55 3.30 2.38 -6.91
N LEU A 56 3.65 1.23 -6.34
CA LEU A 56 3.43 -0.09 -6.92
C LEU A 56 2.37 -0.81 -6.08
N SER A 57 1.26 -1.19 -6.71
CA SER A 57 0.16 -1.93 -6.07
C SER A 57 -0.39 -2.94 -7.06
N ASP A 58 -0.26 -4.24 -6.78
CA ASP A 58 -0.66 -5.31 -7.70
C ASP A 58 -0.13 -5.12 -9.15
N TYR A 59 1.12 -4.65 -9.24
CA TYR A 59 1.83 -4.51 -10.50
C TYR A 59 2.85 -5.65 -10.65
N PRO A 60 2.64 -6.62 -11.55
CA PRO A 60 3.51 -7.78 -11.66
C PRO A 60 4.96 -7.40 -11.94
N ALA A 61 5.90 -8.03 -11.22
CA ALA A 61 7.32 -7.74 -11.36
C ALA A 61 7.84 -8.08 -12.76
N ILE A 62 7.21 -9.06 -13.43
CA ILE A 62 7.53 -9.42 -14.81
C ILE A 62 7.42 -8.24 -15.76
N ASN A 63 6.61 -7.21 -15.44
CA ASN A 63 6.44 -6.04 -16.29
C ASN A 63 7.64 -5.09 -16.30
N PHE A 64 8.63 -5.33 -15.43
CA PHE A 64 9.90 -4.63 -15.42
C PHE A 64 11.02 -5.49 -16.02
N THR A 65 12.01 -4.82 -16.58
CA THR A 65 13.35 -5.41 -16.76
C THR A 65 14.19 -5.17 -15.49
N PRO A 66 15.21 -6.00 -15.21
CA PRO A 66 16.12 -5.78 -14.09
C PRO A 66 16.78 -4.38 -14.11
N GLY A 67 17.17 -3.90 -15.30
CA GLY A 67 17.77 -2.58 -15.46
C GLY A 67 16.82 -1.41 -15.17
N GLN A 68 15.51 -1.57 -15.38
CA GLN A 68 14.52 -0.58 -14.97
C GLN A 68 14.38 -0.53 -13.46
N MET A 69 14.35 -1.68 -12.79
CA MET A 69 14.30 -1.73 -11.32
C MET A 69 15.54 -1.11 -10.68
N GLU A 70 16.73 -1.34 -11.25
CA GLU A 70 17.96 -0.71 -10.73
C GLU A 70 17.91 0.82 -10.84
N LYS A 71 17.50 1.35 -12.00
CA LYS A 71 17.35 2.80 -12.18
C LYS A 71 16.31 3.39 -11.23
N LEU A 72 15.20 2.69 -10.97
CA LEU A 72 14.22 3.12 -9.97
C LEU A 72 14.82 3.13 -8.56
N LYS A 73 15.57 2.09 -8.18
CA LYS A 73 16.30 2.01 -6.90
C LYS A 73 17.25 3.20 -6.73
N GLU A 74 18.03 3.53 -7.77
CA GLU A 74 18.93 4.68 -7.78
C GLU A 74 18.19 6.01 -7.59
N ARG A 75 17.06 6.19 -8.30
CA ARG A 75 16.24 7.40 -8.16
C ARG A 75 15.66 7.54 -6.75
N VAL A 76 15.26 6.43 -6.12
CA VAL A 76 14.82 6.46 -4.72
C VAL A 76 15.98 6.83 -3.81
N HIS A 77 17.17 6.24 -4.02
CA HIS A 77 18.38 6.63 -3.29
C HIS A 77 18.67 8.14 -3.39
N GLN A 78 18.37 8.75 -4.54
CA GLN A 78 18.55 10.19 -4.80
C GLN A 78 17.41 11.07 -4.25
N GLY A 79 16.32 10.50 -3.74
CA GLY A 79 15.27 11.25 -3.04
C GLY A 79 13.84 11.05 -3.53
N MET A 80 13.62 10.28 -4.61
CA MET A 80 12.27 9.90 -5.03
C MET A 80 11.61 9.02 -3.96
N GLY A 81 10.34 9.27 -3.64
CA GLY A 81 9.58 8.42 -2.74
C GLY A 81 9.22 7.07 -3.38
N PHE A 82 9.10 6.03 -2.57
CA PHE A 82 8.66 4.71 -3.02
C PHE A 82 7.63 4.11 -2.07
N LEU A 83 6.50 3.68 -2.61
CA LEU A 83 5.47 2.98 -1.85
C LEU A 83 5.12 1.67 -2.56
N MET A 84 5.21 0.56 -1.83
CA MET A 84 4.62 -0.71 -2.25
C MET A 84 3.39 -1.00 -1.39
N ILE A 85 2.27 -1.29 -2.04
CA ILE A 85 1.00 -1.70 -1.45
C ILE A 85 0.79 -3.18 -1.76
N GLY A 86 0.27 -3.91 -0.79
CA GLY A 86 0.08 -5.35 -0.84
C GLY A 86 -1.02 -5.76 -1.81
N GLY A 87 -0.98 -7.03 -2.17
CA GLY A 87 -1.79 -7.61 -3.22
C GLY A 87 -1.19 -8.95 -3.64
N TRP A 88 -1.89 -9.68 -4.52
CA TRP A 88 -1.43 -10.99 -4.98
C TRP A 88 -0.22 -10.93 -5.91
N ALA A 89 -0.03 -9.79 -6.59
CA ALA A 89 1.08 -9.48 -7.48
C ALA A 89 2.09 -8.48 -6.86
N SER A 90 2.06 -8.32 -5.54
CA SER A 90 3.01 -7.49 -4.76
C SER A 90 3.89 -8.36 -3.85
N PHE A 91 5.00 -7.79 -3.35
CA PHE A 91 5.95 -8.46 -2.46
C PHE A 91 6.41 -9.83 -3.00
N THR A 92 6.26 -10.92 -2.22
CA THR A 92 6.48 -12.27 -2.75
C THR A 92 5.28 -12.71 -3.57
N GLY A 93 4.07 -12.55 -3.05
CA GLY A 93 2.84 -12.97 -3.74
C GLY A 93 2.83 -14.46 -4.10
N ALA A 94 1.94 -14.84 -5.01
CA ALA A 94 1.83 -16.24 -5.44
C ALA A 94 3.03 -16.71 -6.28
N ASN A 95 3.61 -15.80 -7.07
CA ASN A 95 4.59 -16.13 -8.10
C ASN A 95 6.01 -15.63 -7.80
N ARG A 96 6.31 -15.29 -6.54
CA ARG A 96 7.60 -14.71 -6.13
C ARG A 96 7.95 -13.43 -6.87
N GLU A 97 6.97 -12.52 -7.00
CA GLU A 97 7.02 -11.32 -7.84
C GLU A 97 8.32 -10.53 -7.64
N TYR A 98 8.52 -9.94 -6.47
CA TYR A 98 9.67 -9.08 -6.19
C TYR A 98 10.79 -9.79 -5.40
N THR A 99 10.59 -11.04 -5.00
CA THR A 99 11.59 -11.83 -4.28
C THR A 99 12.80 -12.13 -5.17
N GLY A 100 13.99 -11.75 -4.71
CA GLY A 100 15.24 -11.90 -5.48
C GLY A 100 15.48 -10.78 -6.48
N THR A 101 14.62 -9.76 -6.53
CA THR A 101 14.87 -8.52 -7.27
C THR A 101 15.63 -7.51 -6.41
N VAL A 102 16.13 -6.45 -7.06
CA VAL A 102 16.86 -5.36 -6.41
C VAL A 102 15.97 -4.53 -5.48
N PHE A 103 14.63 -4.63 -5.61
CA PHE A 103 13.71 -4.04 -4.65
C PHE A 103 13.75 -4.74 -3.28
N GLY A 104 14.28 -5.96 -3.22
CA GLY A 104 14.61 -6.62 -1.97
C GLY A 104 15.63 -5.86 -1.12
N GLU A 105 16.49 -5.01 -1.71
CA GLU A 105 17.39 -4.12 -0.97
C GLU A 105 16.66 -2.83 -0.54
N LEU A 106 15.86 -2.28 -1.45
CA LEU A 106 15.13 -1.01 -1.32
C LEU A 106 14.04 -1.04 -0.24
N LEU A 107 13.21 -2.09 -0.22
CA LEU A 107 12.03 -2.17 0.64
C LEU A 107 12.43 -2.26 2.12
N PRO A 108 11.65 -1.69 3.05
CA PRO A 108 11.94 -1.73 4.50
C PRO A 108 11.64 -3.09 5.15
N VAL A 109 11.35 -4.11 4.35
CA VAL A 109 10.84 -5.42 4.79
C VAL A 109 11.64 -6.56 4.21
N ILE A 110 11.69 -7.67 4.94
CA ILE A 110 12.22 -8.95 4.48
C ILE A 110 11.02 -9.76 3.96
N MET A 111 10.92 -9.86 2.63
CA MET A 111 9.92 -10.67 1.93
C MET A 111 10.15 -12.16 2.19
N GLN A 112 9.09 -12.96 2.11
CA GLN A 112 9.18 -14.41 2.33
C GLN A 112 9.87 -15.10 1.14
N GLU A 113 10.42 -16.28 1.38
CA GLU A 113 10.96 -17.14 0.32
C GLU A 113 9.87 -17.83 -0.53
N HIS A 114 8.67 -17.98 0.05
CA HIS A 114 7.50 -18.66 -0.51
C HIS A 114 6.26 -17.77 -0.48
N ASP A 115 5.15 -18.25 -1.03
CA ASP A 115 3.85 -17.55 -1.06
C ASP A 115 3.55 -16.89 0.29
N ASP A 116 3.46 -15.56 0.27
CA ASP A 116 3.26 -14.73 1.45
C ASP A 116 1.80 -14.33 1.67
N ARG A 117 0.89 -14.77 0.80
CA ARG A 117 -0.50 -14.34 0.84
C ARG A 117 -1.23 -14.94 2.03
N VAL A 118 -1.74 -14.08 2.89
CA VAL A 118 -2.64 -14.44 3.98
C VAL A 118 -4.04 -13.95 3.63
N ASN A 119 -4.84 -14.84 3.05
CA ASN A 119 -6.27 -14.58 2.83
C ASN A 119 -7.04 -14.85 4.12
N SER A 120 -7.86 -13.91 4.58
CA SER A 120 -8.62 -14.06 5.82
C SER A 120 -10.11 -13.84 5.58
N TRP A 121 -10.88 -14.91 5.75
CA TRP A 121 -12.36 -14.82 5.76
C TRP A 121 -12.90 -14.23 7.08
N GLN A 122 -12.04 -14.08 8.09
CA GLN A 122 -12.35 -13.40 9.35
C GLN A 122 -11.60 -12.07 9.45
N PRO A 123 -12.05 -11.12 10.28
CA PRO A 123 -11.42 -9.82 10.36
C PRO A 123 -9.94 -9.90 10.76
N CYS A 124 -9.10 -9.17 10.03
CA CYS A 124 -7.74 -8.86 10.43
C CYS A 124 -7.72 -7.44 11.01
N LEU A 125 -7.70 -7.31 12.33
CA LEU A 125 -7.71 -6.02 13.03
C LEU A 125 -6.37 -5.30 12.82
N ILE A 126 -6.42 -4.02 12.44
CA ILE A 126 -5.24 -3.17 12.38
C ILE A 126 -4.92 -2.67 13.79
N GLU A 127 -3.64 -2.64 14.18
CA GLU A 127 -3.22 -2.15 15.49
C GLU A 127 -2.15 -1.06 15.30
N LYS A 128 -2.32 0.09 15.95
CA LYS A 128 -1.28 1.13 15.96
C LYS A 128 -0.15 0.67 16.88
N LYS A 129 1.04 0.49 16.30
CA LYS A 129 2.24 0.07 17.04
C LYS A 129 3.08 1.25 17.50
N LYS A 130 3.10 2.33 16.71
CA LYS A 130 3.91 3.52 16.96
C LYS A 130 3.20 4.78 16.49
N ASP A 131 3.35 5.87 17.24
CA ASP A 131 2.91 7.19 16.79
C ASP A 131 3.78 7.68 15.62
N HIS A 132 3.13 8.21 14.59
CA HIS A 132 3.79 8.68 13.39
C HIS A 132 2.85 9.64 12.65
N VAL A 133 3.40 10.61 11.91
CA VAL A 133 2.62 11.62 11.16
C VAL A 133 1.63 11.00 10.16
N ILE A 134 1.87 9.77 9.70
CA ILE A 134 0.93 9.05 8.82
C ILE A 134 -0.39 8.75 9.55
N VAL A 135 -0.33 8.46 10.86
CA VAL A 135 -1.45 7.86 11.63
C VAL A 135 -1.92 8.72 12.81
N ASP A 136 -1.21 9.78 13.18
CA ASP A 136 -1.47 10.60 14.37
C ASP A 136 -2.84 11.30 14.38
N ALA A 137 -3.35 11.68 13.21
CA ALA A 137 -4.67 12.31 13.06
C ALA A 137 -5.83 11.30 12.90
N LEU A 138 -5.55 9.99 12.97
CA LEU A 138 -6.51 8.94 12.66
C LEU A 138 -6.87 8.11 13.89
N PRO A 139 -8.14 7.69 14.04
CA PRO A 139 -8.63 7.13 15.30
C PRO A 139 -8.34 5.63 15.46
N PHE A 140 -7.13 5.14 15.15
CA PHE A 140 -6.78 3.71 15.26
C PHE A 140 -7.04 3.13 16.66
N ASP A 141 -6.82 3.91 17.72
CA ASP A 141 -7.03 3.43 19.10
C ASP A 141 -8.50 3.34 19.51
N ARG A 142 -9.40 4.06 18.83
CA ARG A 142 -10.84 4.13 19.18
C ARG A 142 -11.71 3.36 18.20
N PHE A 143 -11.39 3.43 16.92
CA PHE A 143 -12.18 2.92 15.81
C PHE A 143 -11.27 2.21 14.83
N SER A 144 -10.54 1.17 15.24
CA SER A 144 -9.60 0.53 14.32
C SER A 144 -10.33 -0.22 13.19
N PRO A 145 -9.89 -0.08 11.92
CA PRO A 145 -10.44 -0.84 10.81
C PRO A 145 -9.90 -2.27 10.78
N SER A 146 -10.54 -3.09 9.95
CA SER A 146 -10.07 -4.43 9.63
C SER A 146 -9.84 -4.60 8.13
N VAL A 147 -8.87 -5.43 7.76
CA VAL A 147 -8.62 -5.85 6.38
C VAL A 147 -9.02 -7.32 6.16
N GLY A 148 -9.16 -7.72 4.89
CA GLY A 148 -9.52 -9.08 4.47
C GLY A 148 -8.32 -9.97 4.12
N GLY A 149 -7.12 -9.42 4.07
CA GLY A 149 -5.90 -10.18 3.84
C GLY A 149 -4.68 -9.27 3.71
N PHE A 150 -3.50 -9.87 3.61
CA PHE A 150 -2.22 -9.16 3.52
C PHE A 150 -1.11 -10.09 3.05
N ASN A 151 0.01 -9.51 2.59
CA ASN A 151 1.27 -10.21 2.39
C ASN A 151 2.04 -10.28 3.72
N ARG A 152 2.40 -11.47 4.18
CA ARG A 152 3.19 -11.63 5.42
C ARG A 152 4.67 -11.36 5.14
N PHE A 153 5.27 -10.41 5.83
CA PHE A 153 6.72 -10.16 5.79
C PHE A 153 7.27 -9.81 7.17
N GLN A 154 8.60 -9.68 7.28
CA GLN A 154 9.25 -9.19 8.51
C GLN A 154 9.80 -7.78 8.32
N THR A 155 9.90 -7.02 9.40
CA THR A 155 10.53 -5.69 9.38
C THR A 155 12.05 -5.82 9.34
N LYS A 156 12.72 -5.09 8.44
CA LYS A 156 14.19 -5.06 8.43
C LYS A 156 14.77 -4.33 9.65
N PRO A 157 15.99 -4.67 10.09
CA PRO A 157 16.72 -3.86 11.06
C PRO A 157 16.83 -2.40 10.60
N GLY A 158 16.52 -1.46 11.50
CA GLY A 158 16.56 -0.01 11.22
C GLY A 158 15.31 0.55 10.54
N ALA A 159 14.36 -0.29 10.12
CA ALA A 159 13.04 0.15 9.67
C ALA A 159 12.04 0.25 10.84
N GLU A 160 10.97 1.02 10.63
CA GLU A 160 9.98 1.32 11.66
C GLU A 160 8.63 0.69 11.30
N THR A 161 8.12 -0.19 12.17
CA THR A 161 6.76 -0.71 12.06
C THR A 161 5.79 0.25 12.73
N ILE A 162 4.92 0.88 11.93
CA ILE A 162 3.93 1.87 12.37
C ILE A 162 2.61 1.18 12.72
N LEU A 163 2.15 0.28 11.84
CA LEU A 163 0.94 -0.51 12.02
C LEU A 163 1.28 -2.00 12.00
N THR A 164 0.57 -2.78 12.80
CA THR A 164 0.54 -4.24 12.74
C THR A 164 -0.88 -4.72 12.40
N VAL A 165 -1.00 -5.99 12.02
CA VAL A 165 -2.27 -6.63 11.72
C VAL A 165 -2.40 -7.93 12.51
N ARG A 166 -3.58 -8.16 13.09
CA ARG A 166 -3.88 -9.34 13.92
C ARG A 166 -5.14 -10.03 13.43
N GLN A 167 -5.04 -11.32 13.10
CA GLN A 167 -6.21 -12.11 12.74
C GLN A 167 -7.08 -12.32 13.98
N ILE A 168 -8.38 -12.03 13.88
CA ILE A 168 -9.33 -12.20 14.98
C ILE A 168 -10.28 -13.33 14.63
N GLY A 169 -10.16 -14.42 15.39
CA GLY A 169 -11.12 -15.51 15.38
C GLY A 169 -12.50 -15.02 15.81
N VAL A 170 -13.53 -15.10 14.98
CA VAL A 170 -14.92 -14.75 15.35
C VAL A 170 -15.79 -15.99 15.32
N SER A 171 -16.41 -16.30 16.46
CA SER A 171 -17.34 -17.42 16.60
C SER A 171 -18.53 -17.03 17.48
N ARG A 172 -19.47 -17.96 17.67
CA ARG A 172 -20.58 -17.79 18.60
C ARG A 172 -20.57 -18.91 19.62
N LYS A 173 -20.75 -18.56 20.90
CA LYS A 173 -20.94 -19.50 22.00
C LYS A 173 -22.13 -19.02 22.84
N GLU A 174 -23.10 -19.90 23.06
CA GLU A 174 -24.31 -19.58 23.86
C GLU A 174 -25.01 -18.30 23.39
N GLY A 175 -25.11 -18.12 22.07
CA GLY A 175 -25.74 -16.95 21.44
C GLY A 175 -24.92 -15.65 21.48
N LYS A 176 -23.73 -15.63 22.09
CA LYS A 176 -22.87 -14.45 22.20
C LYS A 176 -21.67 -14.54 21.24
N PRO A 177 -21.21 -13.41 20.67
CA PRO A 177 -19.97 -13.40 19.90
C PRO A 177 -18.78 -13.68 20.82
N VAL A 178 -17.85 -14.51 20.34
CA VAL A 178 -16.57 -14.81 20.98
C VAL A 178 -15.46 -14.42 20.02
N PHE A 179 -14.52 -13.64 20.53
CA PHE A 179 -13.35 -13.18 19.79
C PHE A 179 -12.10 -13.91 20.31
N SER A 180 -11.35 -14.54 19.41
CA SER A 180 -10.11 -15.27 19.71
C SER A 180 -8.98 -14.72 18.84
N PRO A 181 -8.32 -13.63 19.27
CA PRO A 181 -7.18 -13.07 18.55
C PRO A 181 -6.03 -14.09 18.40
N SER A 182 -5.31 -14.04 17.27
CA SER A 182 -4.01 -14.72 17.16
C SER A 182 -3.03 -14.19 18.21
N PHE A 183 -2.12 -15.05 18.68
CA PHE A 183 -1.09 -14.66 19.64
C PHE A 183 -0.15 -13.59 19.07
N ASP A 184 0.32 -13.81 17.84
CA ASP A 184 1.21 -12.90 17.14
C ASP A 184 0.43 -11.98 16.19
N SER A 185 1.00 -10.80 15.97
CA SER A 185 0.59 -9.85 14.93
C SER A 185 1.70 -9.72 13.90
N ASP A 186 1.32 -9.58 12.63
CA ASP A 186 2.25 -9.35 11.53
C ASP A 186 2.46 -7.84 11.28
N PRO A 187 3.62 -7.39 10.79
CA PRO A 187 3.80 -6.02 10.33
C PRO A 187 2.82 -5.67 9.21
N LEU A 188 2.21 -4.48 9.27
CA LEU A 188 1.26 -4.00 8.26
C LEU A 188 1.75 -2.76 7.54
N LEU A 189 2.22 -1.74 8.26
CA LEU A 189 2.84 -0.56 7.65
C LEU A 189 4.24 -0.42 8.19
N VAL A 190 5.23 -0.57 7.31
CA VAL A 190 6.64 -0.43 7.64
C VAL A 190 7.24 0.67 6.79
N VAL A 191 8.00 1.56 7.44
CA VAL A 191 8.62 2.70 6.77
C VAL A 191 10.12 2.76 7.07
N SER A 192 10.89 3.29 6.13
CA SER A 192 12.31 3.61 6.31
C SER A 192 12.75 4.72 5.35
N ASN A 193 14.05 5.01 5.34
CA ASN A 193 14.68 5.71 4.24
C ASN A 193 15.61 4.77 3.47
N PHE A 194 15.75 5.01 2.17
CA PHE A 194 16.78 4.41 1.33
C PHE A 194 17.54 5.54 0.63
N GLY A 195 18.78 5.77 1.04
CA GLY A 195 19.49 7.02 0.71
C GLY A 195 18.70 8.23 1.19
N LEU A 196 18.37 9.13 0.27
CA LEU A 196 17.55 10.31 0.52
C LEU A 196 16.04 10.05 0.38
N GLY A 197 15.61 8.93 -0.20
CA GLY A 197 14.19 8.64 -0.45
C GLY A 197 13.48 8.06 0.75
N ARG A 198 12.20 8.40 0.93
CA ARG A 198 11.32 7.75 1.90
C ARG A 198 10.68 6.52 1.26
N VAL A 199 10.69 5.40 1.97
CA VAL A 199 10.17 4.12 1.48
C VAL A 199 9.10 3.61 2.44
N GLY A 200 7.93 3.26 1.89
CA GLY A 200 6.83 2.63 2.61
C GLY A 200 6.47 1.27 2.04
N ALA A 201 6.13 0.33 2.91
CA ALA A 201 5.54 -0.96 2.58
C ALA A 201 4.24 -1.12 3.38
N PHE A 202 3.09 -1.15 2.70
CA PHE A 202 1.80 -1.47 3.28
C PHE A 202 1.40 -2.89 2.86
N ALA A 203 1.23 -3.80 3.83
CA ALA A 203 1.12 -5.23 3.59
C ALA A 203 -0.26 -5.66 3.06
N SER A 204 -1.29 -4.91 3.39
CA SER A 204 -2.63 -5.13 2.85
C SER A 204 -2.84 -4.28 1.59
N ASP A 205 -4.05 -4.32 1.08
CA ASP A 205 -4.42 -3.74 -0.20
C ASP A 205 -5.17 -2.41 -0.02
N VAL A 206 -5.10 -1.57 -1.04
CA VAL A 206 -5.86 -0.33 -1.14
C VAL A 206 -7.23 -0.55 -1.79
N ALA A 207 -7.41 -1.65 -2.51
CA ALA A 207 -8.59 -2.01 -3.26
C ALA A 207 -9.11 -3.43 -2.91
N PRO A 208 -10.31 -3.81 -3.41
CA PRO A 208 -10.83 -5.16 -3.19
C PRO A 208 -9.93 -6.25 -3.79
N HIS A 209 -9.86 -7.42 -3.17
CA HIS A 209 -10.70 -7.86 -2.04
C HIS A 209 -10.06 -7.70 -0.65
N TRP A 210 -8.76 -7.46 -0.57
CA TRP A 210 -8.03 -7.45 0.71
C TRP A 210 -8.21 -6.18 1.52
N VAL A 211 -8.54 -5.04 0.91
CA VAL A 211 -8.84 -3.81 1.66
C VAL A 211 -9.92 -4.04 2.73
N GLY A 212 -10.84 -4.99 2.51
CA GLY A 212 -11.84 -5.39 3.50
C GLY A 212 -12.63 -4.19 4.04
N GLY A 213 -12.80 -4.12 5.37
CA GLY A 213 -13.50 -3.00 6.02
C GLY A 213 -12.73 -1.68 6.04
N LEU A 214 -11.43 -1.68 5.72
CA LEU A 214 -10.62 -0.45 5.68
C LEU A 214 -11.17 0.53 4.64
N VAL A 215 -11.71 0.08 3.51
CA VAL A 215 -12.25 0.96 2.45
C VAL A 215 -13.42 1.81 2.93
N ASP A 216 -14.16 1.30 3.91
CA ASP A 216 -15.32 1.95 4.48
C ASP A 216 -15.02 2.67 5.79
N TRP A 217 -13.74 2.73 6.18
CA TRP A 217 -13.33 3.29 7.44
C TRP A 217 -13.57 4.80 7.52
N GLY A 218 -14.47 5.19 8.41
CA GLY A 218 -14.88 6.57 8.55
C GLY A 218 -16.17 6.75 9.35
N ASP A 219 -16.42 7.96 9.80
CA ASP A 219 -17.72 8.41 10.31
C ASP A 219 -18.57 9.11 9.22
N SER A 220 -17.99 9.32 8.04
CA SER A 220 -18.66 9.88 6.88
C SER A 220 -18.17 9.24 5.58
N ARG A 221 -18.98 9.39 4.53
CA ARG A 221 -18.71 8.90 3.18
C ARG A 221 -18.25 10.04 2.31
N ILE A 222 -17.26 9.79 1.46
CA ILE A 222 -16.81 10.74 0.44
C ILE A 222 -16.86 10.08 -0.94
N SER A 223 -17.24 10.86 -1.95
CA SER A 223 -17.13 10.45 -3.34
C SER A 223 -15.77 10.87 -3.89
N VAL A 224 -15.04 9.91 -4.43
CA VAL A 224 -13.73 10.10 -5.04
C VAL A 224 -13.78 9.63 -6.50
N CYS A 225 -13.17 10.41 -7.39
CA CYS A 225 -13.15 10.11 -8.82
C CYS A 225 -11.96 10.80 -9.47
N ALA A 226 -11.12 10.02 -10.16
CA ALA A 226 -10.09 10.55 -11.03
C ALA A 226 -10.58 10.63 -12.47
N GLU A 227 -9.95 11.49 -13.27
CA GLU A 227 -10.22 11.57 -14.70
C GLU A 227 -9.98 10.19 -15.36
N GLY A 228 -10.98 9.71 -16.10
CA GLY A 228 -10.94 8.41 -16.77
C GLY A 228 -11.21 7.19 -15.88
N ALA A 229 -11.31 7.36 -14.56
CA ALA A 229 -11.64 6.31 -13.59
C ALA A 229 -13.16 6.17 -13.38
N ASN A 230 -13.58 5.05 -12.80
CA ASN A 230 -14.94 4.92 -12.28
C ASN A 230 -15.05 5.63 -10.91
N PRO A 231 -16.17 6.31 -10.61
CA PRO A 231 -16.37 6.92 -9.30
C PRO A 231 -16.45 5.86 -8.20
N ARG A 232 -15.92 6.19 -7.02
CA ARG A 232 -15.98 5.38 -5.80
C ARG A 232 -16.56 6.19 -4.66
N GLU A 233 -17.26 5.51 -3.78
CA GLU A 233 -17.65 6.05 -2.48
C GLU A 233 -16.88 5.29 -1.40
N VAL A 234 -16.15 6.00 -0.56
CA VAL A 234 -15.24 5.43 0.45
C VAL A 234 -15.39 6.16 1.78
N GLY A 235 -14.83 5.59 2.85
CA GLY A 235 -14.77 6.26 4.15
C GLY A 235 -13.81 7.46 4.15
N ASN A 236 -14.13 8.50 4.93
CA ASN A 236 -13.26 9.68 5.06
C ASN A 236 -11.89 9.36 5.69
N TRP A 237 -11.82 8.47 6.68
CA TRP A 237 -10.55 8.09 7.31
C TRP A 237 -9.71 7.16 6.43
N TYR A 238 -10.33 6.32 5.60
CA TYR A 238 -9.65 5.59 4.52
C TYR A 238 -8.89 6.54 3.59
N ALA A 239 -9.60 7.54 3.05
CA ALA A 239 -9.00 8.48 2.11
C ALA A 239 -7.89 9.30 2.78
N ALA A 240 -8.13 9.79 4.00
CA ALA A 240 -7.12 10.51 4.77
C ALA A 240 -5.89 9.64 5.08
N PHE A 241 -6.06 8.35 5.37
CA PHE A 241 -4.94 7.43 5.61
C PHE A 241 -4.02 7.32 4.39
N PHE A 242 -4.58 7.01 3.22
CA PHE A 242 -3.78 6.86 2.00
C PHE A 242 -3.21 8.20 1.53
N GLU A 243 -3.95 9.30 1.66
CA GLU A 243 -3.42 10.65 1.40
C GLU A 243 -2.17 10.91 2.24
N ARG A 244 -2.26 10.75 3.57
CA ARG A 244 -1.14 11.02 4.49
C ARG A 244 0.05 10.11 4.24
N LEU A 245 -0.20 8.84 3.93
CA LEU A 245 0.85 7.89 3.56
C LEU A 245 1.58 8.35 2.29
N ILE A 246 0.85 8.70 1.23
CA ILE A 246 1.43 9.14 -0.03
C ILE A 246 2.22 10.44 0.17
N ARG A 247 1.62 11.45 0.83
CA ARG A 247 2.25 12.73 1.15
C ARG A 247 3.55 12.55 1.92
N TRP A 248 3.53 11.69 2.94
CA TRP A 248 4.74 11.35 3.68
C TRP A 248 5.82 10.78 2.76
N VAL A 249 5.49 9.82 1.89
CA VAL A 249 6.43 9.20 0.94
C VAL A 249 7.03 10.23 -0.01
N ILE A 250 6.24 11.17 -0.54
CA ILE A 250 6.69 12.19 -1.50
C ILE A 250 7.27 13.46 -0.84
N LYS A 251 7.28 13.53 0.51
CA LYS A 251 7.75 14.67 1.31
C LYS A 251 6.96 15.97 1.07
N GLU A 252 5.64 15.84 0.99
CA GLU A 252 4.67 16.95 0.97
C GLU A 252 3.90 16.99 2.30
#